data_AF-A0A0Q6N9G5-F1
#
_entry.id   AF-A0A0Q6N9G5-F1
#
_cell.length_a   1.000
_cell.length_b   1.000
_cell.length_c   1.000
_cell.angle_alpha   90.00
_cell.angle_beta   90.00
_cell.angle_gamma   90.00
#
_symmetry.space_group_name_H-M   'P 1'
#
loop_
_entity.id
_entity.type
_entity.pdbx_description
1 polymer ?
#
loop_
_entity_poly.entity_id
_entity_poly.type
_entity_poly.pdbx_seq_one_letter_code
_entity_poly.pdbx_strand_id
1 'polypeptide(L)'
;MMKSNKQRRAEIKARRLERAADLKAKLRTQDARQLSAGGLVPGMAMADKSRLAHYNTTFGEVPDFYLDRAYTCRDCGAQEVWTAKQQKWWHEVAQGSVYSQAVRCRACRQARRALREAALRNEGANLLGDEVARLRALATKKPTADSLAQVEAALQSKWRSLRVVAIEVMGHWAGPAQIERLQAFVANSGDSYGSWEYEASKAAAKALARKAEDDSEC
;
A
#
# COMPACT_ATOMS: atom_id res chain seq x y z
N MET A 1 -8.16 -47.03 -3.71
CA MET A 1 -9.18 -45.96 -3.86
C MET A 1 -8.47 -44.62 -3.96
N MET A 2 -8.63 -43.87 -5.06
CA MET A 2 -7.88 -42.62 -5.30
C MET A 2 -8.58 -41.44 -4.62
N LYS A 3 -7.87 -40.71 -3.77
CA LYS A 3 -8.44 -39.58 -3.03
C LYS A 3 -8.72 -38.39 -3.96
N SER A 4 -9.83 -37.70 -3.73
CA SER A 4 -10.16 -36.47 -4.45
C SER A 4 -9.13 -35.37 -4.17
N ASN A 5 -8.91 -34.48 -5.14
CA ASN A 5 -8.08 -33.28 -4.95
C ASN A 5 -8.50 -32.44 -3.74
N LYS A 6 -9.80 -32.41 -3.41
CA LYS A 6 -10.31 -31.72 -2.22
C LYS A 6 -9.81 -32.37 -0.93
N GLN A 7 -9.88 -33.71 -0.86
CA GLN A 7 -9.39 -34.49 0.29
C GLN A 7 -7.88 -34.32 0.44
N ARG A 8 -7.11 -34.42 -0.65
CA ARG A 8 -5.65 -34.22 -0.63
C ARG A 8 -5.26 -32.82 -0.13
N ARG A 9 -5.97 -31.77 -0.55
CA ARG A 9 -5.74 -30.40 -0.07
C ARG A 9 -6.03 -30.26 1.43
N ALA A 10 -7.10 -30.89 1.92
CA ALA A 10 -7.44 -30.88 3.34
C ALA A 10 -6.36 -31.59 4.18
N GLU A 11 -5.85 -32.74 3.72
CA GLU A 11 -4.76 -33.47 4.39
C GLU A 11 -3.47 -32.65 4.45
N ILE A 12 -3.07 -32.01 3.34
CA ILE A 12 -1.90 -31.12 3.30
C ILE A 12 -2.08 -29.97 4.30
N LYS A 13 -3.28 -29.40 4.37
CA LYS A 13 -3.59 -28.31 5.30
C LYS A 13 -3.49 -28.78 6.76
N ALA A 14 -4.07 -29.93 7.09
CA ALA A 14 -4.00 -30.51 8.43
C ALA A 14 -2.55 -30.74 8.87
N ARG A 15 -1.72 -31.37 8.01
CA ARG A 15 -0.29 -31.57 8.29
C ARG A 15 0.49 -30.27 8.50
N ARG A 16 0.13 -29.21 7.77
CA ARG A 16 0.76 -27.89 7.97
C ARG A 16 0.34 -27.24 9.28
N LEU A 17 -0.92 -27.41 9.68
CA LEU A 17 -1.42 -26.89 10.96
C LEU A 17 -0.72 -27.57 12.13
N GLU A 18 -0.63 -28.90 12.11
CA GLU A 18 0.10 -29.69 13.10
C GLU A 18 1.55 -29.23 13.23
N ARG A 19 2.29 -29.18 12.10
CA ARG A 19 3.68 -28.72 12.09
C ARG A 19 3.85 -27.30 12.63
N ALA A 20 2.96 -26.38 12.24
CA ALA A 20 3.02 -25.00 12.70
C ALA A 20 2.71 -24.89 14.21
N ALA A 21 1.83 -25.73 14.74
CA ALA A 21 1.54 -25.80 16.17
C ALA A 21 2.74 -26.36 16.95
N ASP A 22 3.35 -27.44 16.49
CA ASP A 22 4.54 -28.04 17.09
C ASP A 22 5.71 -27.06 17.13
N LEU A 23 5.93 -26.37 16.01
CA LEU A 23 6.99 -25.36 15.91
C LEU A 23 6.75 -24.18 16.84
N LYS A 24 5.50 -23.71 16.94
CA LYS A 24 5.12 -22.67 17.90
C LYS A 24 5.35 -23.12 19.34
N ALA A 25 5.08 -24.38 19.67
CA ALA A 25 5.36 -24.92 21.00
C ALA A 25 6.87 -24.95 21.30
N LYS A 26 7.70 -25.43 20.35
CA LYS A 26 9.17 -25.46 20.49
C LYS A 26 9.76 -24.07 20.69
N LEU A 27 9.30 -23.08 19.93
CA LEU A 27 9.74 -21.68 20.02
C LEU A 27 9.39 -20.99 21.35
N ARG A 28 8.50 -21.56 22.18
CA ARG A 28 8.26 -21.03 23.54
C ARG A 28 9.40 -21.38 24.50
N THR A 29 10.09 -22.48 24.24
CA THR A 29 11.11 -23.04 25.13
C THR A 29 12.52 -22.91 24.58
N GLN A 30 12.68 -22.78 23.27
CA GLN A 30 13.97 -22.75 22.56
C GLN A 30 14.13 -21.45 21.78
N ASP A 31 15.35 -20.92 21.74
CA ASP A 31 15.70 -19.77 20.91
C ASP A 31 15.56 -20.14 19.42
N ALA A 32 14.83 -19.34 18.67
CA ALA A 32 14.61 -19.52 17.23
C ALA A 32 15.93 -19.62 16.44
N ARG A 33 16.98 -18.91 16.88
CA ARG A 33 18.31 -18.93 16.23
C ARG A 33 18.98 -20.30 16.29
N GLN A 34 18.66 -21.10 17.31
CA GLN A 34 19.18 -22.46 17.44
C GLN A 34 18.47 -23.43 16.48
N LEU A 35 17.24 -23.13 16.05
CA LEU A 35 16.51 -23.95 15.08
C LEU A 35 17.06 -23.78 13.65
N SER A 36 17.59 -22.61 13.32
CA SER A 36 18.23 -22.35 12.02
C SER A 36 19.62 -22.99 11.87
N ALA A 37 20.31 -23.28 12.97
CA ALA A 37 21.64 -23.88 12.94
C ALA A 37 21.65 -25.32 12.37
N GLY A 38 20.49 -25.99 12.31
CA GLY A 38 20.33 -27.35 11.76
C GLY A 38 19.93 -27.44 10.29
N GLY A 39 19.87 -26.33 9.55
CA GLY A 39 19.49 -26.29 8.12
C GLY A 39 18.02 -25.94 7.85
N LEU A 40 17.62 -25.97 6.57
CA LEU A 40 16.28 -25.58 6.10
C LEU A 40 15.20 -26.55 6.62
N VAL A 41 14.47 -26.14 7.66
CA VAL A 41 13.31 -26.89 8.17
C VAL A 41 12.14 -26.79 7.18
N PRO A 42 11.37 -27.88 6.92
CA PRO A 42 10.20 -27.82 6.06
C PRO A 42 9.15 -26.79 6.55
N GLY A 43 8.91 -25.75 5.76
CA GLY A 43 8.06 -24.62 6.16
C GLY A 43 8.83 -23.39 6.66
N MET A 44 10.15 -23.37 6.43
CA MET A 44 11.02 -22.20 6.61
C MET A 44 11.26 -21.49 5.27
N ALA A 45 11.47 -20.17 5.31
CA ALA A 45 11.99 -19.39 4.20
C ALA A 45 12.97 -18.33 4.72
N MET A 46 14.17 -18.25 4.16
CA MET A 46 15.15 -17.22 4.54
C MET A 46 14.64 -15.83 4.19
N ALA A 47 14.85 -14.86 5.08
CA ALA A 47 14.51 -13.47 4.84
C ALA A 47 15.60 -12.77 4.04
N ASP A 48 15.20 -11.83 3.18
CA ASP A 48 16.12 -10.90 2.53
C ASP A 48 16.28 -9.64 3.39
N LYS A 49 17.32 -9.61 4.21
CA LYS A 49 17.60 -8.50 5.12
C LYS A 49 17.81 -7.18 4.39
N SER A 50 18.37 -7.19 3.18
CA SER A 50 18.61 -5.96 2.41
C SER A 50 17.30 -5.28 2.03
N ARG A 51 16.29 -6.07 1.63
CA ARG A 51 14.96 -5.57 1.31
C ARG A 51 14.23 -5.08 2.55
N LEU A 52 14.35 -5.79 3.66
CA LEU A 52 13.72 -5.39 4.92
C LEU A 52 14.35 -4.11 5.49
N ALA A 53 15.67 -3.96 5.37
CA ALA A 53 16.39 -2.76 5.80
C ALA A 53 16.12 -1.52 4.93
N HIS A 54 15.32 -1.61 3.87
CA HIS A 54 14.89 -0.43 3.12
C HIS A 54 13.49 0.05 3.54
N TYR A 55 12.58 -0.87 3.87
CA TYR A 55 11.16 -0.54 4.13
C TYR A 55 10.69 -0.80 5.58
N ASN A 56 11.45 -1.54 6.38
CA ASN A 56 11.09 -1.99 7.73
C ASN A 56 12.16 -1.63 8.78
N THR A 57 12.75 -0.43 8.67
CA THR A 57 13.90 0.01 9.49
C THR A 57 13.56 0.70 10.79
N THR A 58 12.30 1.08 11.00
CA THR A 58 11.92 2.02 12.06
C THR A 58 12.22 1.52 13.48
N PHE A 59 12.32 0.21 13.70
CA PHE A 59 12.52 -0.37 15.04
C PHE A 59 13.60 -1.47 15.09
N GLY A 60 14.60 -1.38 14.21
CA GLY A 60 15.87 -2.11 14.36
C GLY A 60 15.90 -3.55 13.81
N GLU A 61 15.32 -4.53 14.52
CA GLU A 61 15.60 -5.94 14.22
C GLU A 61 14.65 -6.54 13.17
N VAL A 62 15.24 -6.98 12.05
CA VAL A 62 14.53 -7.68 10.97
C VAL A 62 14.76 -9.20 11.11
N PRO A 63 13.74 -10.03 10.83
CA PRO A 63 13.86 -11.49 10.99
C PRO A 63 14.94 -12.08 10.08
N ASP A 64 15.64 -13.11 10.56
CA ASP A 64 16.57 -13.92 9.75
C ASP A 64 15.83 -14.86 8.78
N PHE A 65 14.67 -15.35 9.19
CA PHE A 65 13.85 -16.29 8.45
C PHE A 65 12.38 -16.21 8.88
N TYR A 66 11.51 -16.75 8.02
CA TYR A 66 10.09 -16.94 8.29
C TYR A 66 9.79 -18.41 8.52
N LEU A 67 8.78 -18.67 9.33
CA LEU A 67 8.27 -20.01 9.65
C LEU A 67 6.77 -20.06 9.43
N ASP A 68 6.23 -21.18 8.95
CA ASP A 68 4.79 -21.39 8.87
C ASP A 68 4.11 -21.10 10.24
N ARG A 69 3.12 -20.21 10.26
CA ARG A 69 2.39 -19.80 11.47
C ARG A 69 0.92 -20.16 11.36
N ALA A 70 0.42 -21.00 12.28
CA ALA A 70 -1.01 -21.25 12.39
C ALA A 70 -1.72 -20.02 12.98
N TYR A 71 -2.89 -19.69 12.42
CA TYR A 71 -3.76 -18.63 12.92
C TYR A 71 -5.23 -19.01 12.76
N THR A 72 -6.08 -18.43 13.61
CA THR A 72 -7.52 -18.56 13.51
C THR A 72 -8.08 -17.32 12.84
N CYS A 73 -8.88 -17.50 11.79
CA CYS A 73 -9.55 -16.39 11.13
C CYS A 73 -10.52 -15.71 12.09
N ARG A 74 -10.33 -14.41 12.36
CA ARG A 74 -11.18 -13.65 13.29
C ARG A 74 -12.65 -13.57 12.87
N ASP A 75 -12.94 -13.63 11.57
CA ASP A 75 -14.31 -13.45 11.08
C ASP A 75 -15.10 -14.78 11.04
N CYS A 76 -14.49 -15.89 10.60
CA CYS A 76 -15.19 -17.17 10.41
C CYS A 76 -14.69 -18.33 11.30
N GLY A 77 -13.69 -18.10 12.15
CA GLY A 77 -13.11 -19.12 13.02
C GLY A 77 -12.27 -20.20 12.35
N ALA A 78 -12.14 -20.19 11.01
CA ALA A 78 -11.35 -21.20 10.30
C ALA A 78 -9.87 -21.17 10.71
N GLN A 79 -9.31 -22.34 11.04
CA GLN A 79 -7.87 -22.50 11.24
C GLN A 79 -7.15 -22.48 9.90
N GLU A 80 -6.12 -21.65 9.80
CA GLU A 80 -5.32 -21.44 8.60
C GLU A 80 -3.84 -21.39 8.93
N VAL A 81 -2.99 -21.55 7.90
CA VAL A 81 -1.54 -21.40 8.03
C VAL A 81 -1.09 -20.23 7.19
N TRP A 82 -0.44 -19.26 7.82
CA TRP A 82 0.29 -18.21 7.14
C TRP A 82 1.68 -18.75 6.84
N THR A 83 1.89 -19.15 5.59
CA THR A 83 3.12 -19.88 5.26
C THR A 83 4.33 -18.95 5.25
N ALA A 84 5.52 -19.49 5.49
CA ALA A 84 6.77 -18.73 5.41
C ALA A 84 6.94 -18.02 4.05
N LYS A 85 6.49 -18.66 2.96
CA LYS A 85 6.48 -18.03 1.62
C LYS A 85 5.52 -16.85 1.53
N GLN A 86 4.34 -16.94 2.16
CA GLN A 86 3.37 -15.84 2.20
C GLN A 86 3.87 -14.68 3.06
N GLN A 87 4.54 -14.98 4.17
CA GLN A 87 5.20 -13.98 5.01
C GLN A 87 6.30 -13.25 4.22
N LYS A 88 7.20 -14.01 3.59
CA LYS A 88 8.27 -13.46 2.73
C LYS A 88 7.73 -12.49 1.68
N TRP A 89 6.73 -12.92 0.91
CA TRP A 89 6.09 -12.05 -0.09
C TRP A 89 5.48 -10.80 0.55
N TRP A 90 4.76 -10.95 1.67
CA TRP A 90 4.09 -9.83 2.34
C TRP A 90 5.07 -8.77 2.83
N HIS A 91 6.16 -9.17 3.47
CA HIS A 91 7.11 -8.23 4.05
C HIS A 91 8.09 -7.63 3.03
N GLU A 92 8.53 -8.42 2.05
CA GLU A 92 9.61 -8.00 1.15
C GLU A 92 9.12 -7.47 -0.20
N VAL A 93 7.93 -7.87 -0.64
CA VAL A 93 7.34 -7.46 -1.93
C VAL A 93 6.18 -6.51 -1.70
N ALA A 94 5.21 -6.89 -0.86
CA ALA A 94 4.09 -6.02 -0.54
C ALA A 94 4.42 -4.94 0.49
N GLN A 95 5.66 -4.90 0.99
CA GLN A 95 6.20 -3.91 1.96
C GLN A 95 5.36 -3.82 3.25
N GLY A 96 4.70 -4.92 3.62
CA GLY A 96 3.96 -5.00 4.86
C GLY A 96 4.89 -5.01 6.07
N SER A 97 4.49 -4.36 7.16
CA SER A 97 5.27 -4.30 8.40
C SER A 97 5.68 -5.69 8.89
N VAL A 98 6.95 -5.90 9.27
CA VAL A 98 7.45 -7.15 9.89
C VAL A 98 6.74 -7.52 11.20
N TYR A 99 6.07 -6.55 11.84
CA TYR A 99 5.28 -6.77 13.05
C TYR A 99 3.84 -7.22 12.78
N SER A 100 3.40 -7.17 11.52
CA SER A 100 2.04 -7.57 11.16
C SER A 100 1.85 -9.09 11.12
N GLN A 101 0.61 -9.53 11.34
CA GLN A 101 0.25 -10.96 11.30
C GLN A 101 -1.00 -11.22 10.47
N ALA A 102 -1.10 -12.41 9.88
CA ALA A 102 -2.32 -12.85 9.23
C ALA A 102 -3.42 -13.14 10.27
N VAL A 103 -4.54 -12.42 10.16
CA VAL A 103 -5.69 -12.53 11.10
C VAL A 103 -6.98 -12.98 10.42
N ARG A 104 -6.98 -13.13 9.09
CA ARG A 104 -8.15 -13.49 8.27
C ARG A 104 -7.77 -14.44 7.16
N CYS A 105 -8.62 -15.43 6.88
CA CYS A 105 -8.45 -16.31 5.75
C CYS A 105 -8.66 -15.57 4.41
N ARG A 106 -8.22 -16.19 3.30
CA ARG A 106 -8.37 -15.61 1.96
C ARG A 106 -9.83 -15.31 1.62
N ALA A 107 -10.74 -16.23 1.93
CA ALA A 107 -12.18 -16.07 1.65
C ALA A 107 -12.75 -14.83 2.37
N CYS A 108 -12.48 -14.68 3.67
CA CYS A 108 -12.94 -13.50 4.42
C CYS A 108 -12.29 -12.20 3.94
N ARG A 109 -11.02 -12.21 3.52
CA ARG A 109 -10.40 -11.02 2.90
C ARG A 109 -11.07 -10.63 1.59
N GLN A 110 -11.44 -11.62 0.75
CA GLN A 110 -12.15 -11.39 -0.50
C GLN A 110 -13.58 -10.88 -0.25
N ALA A 111 -14.32 -11.50 0.67
CA ALA A 111 -15.67 -11.05 1.03
C ALA A 111 -15.66 -9.60 1.54
N ARG A 112 -14.70 -9.23 2.40
CA ARG A 112 -14.55 -7.85 2.90
C ARG A 112 -14.20 -6.87 1.80
N ARG A 113 -13.35 -7.26 0.84
CA ARG A 113 -13.04 -6.42 -0.33
C ARG A 113 -14.31 -6.19 -1.16
N ALA A 114 -15.06 -7.25 -1.47
CA ALA A 114 -16.31 -7.15 -2.22
C ALA A 114 -17.36 -6.28 -1.51
N LEU A 115 -17.48 -6.40 -0.18
CA LEU A 115 -18.36 -5.54 0.62
C LEU A 115 -17.95 -4.07 0.57
N ARG A 116 -16.64 -3.77 0.67
CA ARG A 116 -16.13 -2.39 0.54
C ARG A 116 -16.39 -1.84 -0.86
N GLU A 117 -16.11 -2.62 -1.89
CA GLU A 117 -16.37 -2.23 -3.28
C GLU A 117 -17.86 -2.00 -3.53
N ALA A 118 -18.74 -2.84 -2.98
CA ALA A 118 -20.18 -2.65 -3.06
C ALA A 118 -20.63 -1.37 -2.36
N ALA A 119 -20.11 -1.07 -1.17
CA ALA A 119 -20.43 0.16 -0.45
C ALA A 119 -20.01 1.42 -1.24
N LEU A 120 -18.87 1.36 -1.95
CA LEU A 120 -18.36 2.47 -2.77
C LEU A 120 -19.13 2.68 -4.07
N ARG A 121 -19.97 1.73 -4.51
CA ARG A 121 -20.80 1.90 -5.72
C ARG A 121 -22.02 2.80 -5.50
N ASN A 122 -22.40 3.04 -4.26
CA ASN A 122 -23.52 3.92 -3.96
C ASN A 122 -23.14 5.36 -4.29
N GLU A 123 -24.06 6.10 -4.90
CA GLU A 123 -23.86 7.52 -5.21
C GLU A 123 -23.51 8.29 -3.95
N GLY A 124 -22.46 9.12 -4.03
CA GLY A 124 -21.97 9.91 -2.89
C GLY A 124 -21.17 9.12 -1.83
N ALA A 125 -21.00 7.80 -1.96
CA ALA A 125 -20.17 7.04 -1.03
C ALA A 125 -18.66 7.32 -1.18
N ASN A 126 -18.24 7.88 -2.32
CA ASN A 126 -16.86 8.20 -2.65
C ASN A 126 -16.68 9.63 -3.20
N LEU A 127 -17.44 10.61 -2.69
CA LEU A 127 -17.43 12.00 -3.20
C LEU A 127 -16.03 12.57 -3.43
N LEU A 128 -15.12 12.38 -2.48
CA LEU A 128 -13.73 12.85 -2.63
C LEU A 128 -13.01 12.15 -3.79
N GLY A 129 -13.14 10.83 -3.91
CA GLY A 129 -12.50 10.09 -4.99
C GLY A 129 -13.10 10.44 -6.35
N ASP A 130 -14.42 10.66 -6.41
CA ASP A 130 -15.13 11.05 -7.63
C ASP A 130 -14.72 12.46 -8.08
N GLU A 131 -14.56 13.38 -7.13
CA GLU A 131 -14.07 14.74 -7.41
C GLU A 131 -12.60 14.75 -7.87
N VAL A 132 -11.73 13.96 -7.23
CA VAL A 132 -10.34 13.76 -7.66
C VAL A 132 -10.29 13.20 -9.09
N ALA A 133 -11.12 12.20 -9.40
CA ALA A 133 -11.17 11.60 -10.73
C ALA A 133 -11.61 12.62 -11.78
N ARG A 134 -12.63 13.43 -11.47
CA ARG A 134 -13.10 14.51 -12.34
C ARG A 134 -12.01 15.53 -12.62
N LEU A 135 -11.33 16.03 -11.59
CA LEU A 135 -10.22 16.99 -11.76
C LEU A 135 -9.09 16.41 -12.60
N ARG A 136 -8.67 15.16 -12.34
CA ARG A 136 -7.62 14.51 -13.15
C ARG A 136 -8.02 14.37 -14.62
N ALA A 137 -9.29 14.13 -14.93
CA ALA A 137 -9.77 14.08 -16.31
C ALA A 137 -9.69 15.44 -17.02
N LEU A 138 -9.60 16.57 -16.30
CA LEU A 138 -9.37 17.89 -16.89
C LEU A 138 -7.92 18.04 -17.40
N ALA A 139 -6.95 17.38 -16.76
CA ALA A 139 -5.54 17.48 -17.12
C ALA A 139 -5.23 16.99 -18.55
N THR A 140 -6.05 16.08 -19.08
CA THR A 140 -5.87 15.53 -20.44
C THR A 140 -6.55 16.36 -21.52
N LYS A 141 -7.23 17.44 -21.17
CA LYS A 141 -7.97 18.31 -22.08
C LYS A 141 -7.36 19.71 -22.08
N LYS A 142 -7.55 20.46 -23.18
CA LYS A 142 -7.16 21.87 -23.23
C LYS A 142 -7.98 22.66 -22.21
N PRO A 143 -7.37 23.60 -21.45
CA PRO A 143 -8.10 24.39 -20.47
C PRO A 143 -9.19 25.24 -21.15
N THR A 144 -10.38 25.21 -20.56
CA THR A 144 -11.51 26.09 -20.88
C THR A 144 -11.80 26.99 -19.67
N ALA A 145 -12.62 28.03 -19.85
CA ALA A 145 -13.04 28.88 -18.74
C ALA A 145 -13.70 28.07 -17.60
N ASP A 146 -14.51 27.09 -17.97
CA ASP A 146 -15.16 26.20 -17.01
C ASP A 146 -14.16 25.30 -16.26
N SER A 147 -13.20 24.68 -16.98
CA SER A 147 -12.21 23.83 -16.32
C SER A 147 -11.29 24.63 -15.39
N LEU A 148 -10.97 25.89 -15.76
CA LEU A 148 -10.21 26.80 -14.91
C LEU A 148 -10.98 27.15 -13.64
N ALA A 149 -12.29 27.42 -13.74
CA ALA A 149 -13.14 27.68 -12.59
C ALA A 149 -13.24 26.46 -11.65
N GLN A 150 -13.33 25.25 -12.20
CA GLN A 150 -13.32 24.00 -11.42
C GLN A 150 -12.00 23.82 -10.66
N VAL A 151 -10.86 24.12 -11.30
CA VAL A 151 -9.53 24.06 -10.66
C VAL A 151 -9.43 25.10 -9.53
N GLU A 152 -9.92 26.31 -9.73
CA GLU A 152 -9.91 27.34 -8.68
C GLU A 152 -10.81 26.96 -7.50
N ALA A 153 -12.01 26.44 -7.76
CA ALA A 153 -12.88 25.92 -6.71
C ALA A 153 -12.21 24.78 -5.91
N ALA A 154 -11.47 23.91 -6.59
CA ALA A 154 -10.72 22.84 -5.93
C ALA A 154 -9.56 23.35 -5.06
N LEU A 155 -8.87 24.42 -5.45
CA LEU A 155 -7.84 25.07 -4.63
C LEU A 155 -8.39 25.63 -3.31
N GLN A 156 -9.67 26.04 -3.29
CA GLN A 156 -10.36 26.52 -2.10
C GLN A 156 -11.03 25.40 -1.28
N SER A 157 -11.00 24.15 -1.74
CA SER A 157 -11.68 23.03 -1.09
C SER A 157 -11.16 22.79 0.33
N LYS A 158 -12.01 22.35 1.26
CA LYS A 158 -11.54 21.88 2.58
C LYS A 158 -10.67 20.62 2.51
N TRP A 159 -10.73 19.87 1.41
CA TRP A 159 -9.95 18.64 1.23
C TRP A 159 -8.59 18.97 0.61
N ARG A 160 -7.52 18.85 1.41
CA ARG A 160 -6.13 19.10 0.97
C ARG A 160 -5.77 18.34 -0.32
N SER A 161 -6.22 17.09 -0.46
CA SER A 161 -5.97 16.27 -1.64
C SER A 161 -6.52 16.87 -2.93
N LEU A 162 -7.69 17.54 -2.91
CA LEU A 162 -8.22 18.21 -4.10
C LEU A 162 -7.36 19.40 -4.50
N ARG A 163 -6.86 20.17 -3.53
CA ARG A 163 -5.97 21.31 -3.81
C ARG A 163 -4.68 20.85 -4.46
N VAL A 164 -4.09 19.74 -3.97
CA VAL A 164 -2.89 19.15 -4.59
C VAL A 164 -3.17 18.71 -6.01
N VAL A 165 -4.29 18.02 -6.26
CA VAL A 165 -4.67 17.59 -7.62
C VAL A 165 -4.91 18.80 -8.54
N ALA A 166 -5.49 19.88 -8.03
CA ALA A 166 -5.65 21.12 -8.79
C ALA A 166 -4.29 21.72 -9.23
N ILE A 167 -3.29 21.70 -8.35
CA ILE A 167 -1.89 22.08 -8.67
C ILE A 167 -1.31 21.16 -9.75
N GLU A 168 -1.52 19.84 -9.64
CA GLU A 168 -1.09 18.89 -10.66
C GLU A 168 -1.75 19.16 -12.02
N VAL A 169 -3.05 19.46 -12.06
CA VAL A 169 -3.80 19.78 -13.29
C VAL A 169 -3.23 21.04 -13.95
N MET A 170 -2.97 22.11 -13.19
CA MET A 170 -2.32 23.32 -13.71
C MET A 170 -0.96 23.00 -14.35
N GLY A 171 -0.20 22.09 -13.73
CA GLY A 171 1.06 21.59 -14.27
C GLY A 171 0.95 20.87 -15.61
N HIS A 172 -0.15 20.15 -15.87
CA HIS A 172 -0.36 19.50 -17.17
C HIS A 172 -0.74 20.51 -18.26
N TRP A 173 -1.48 21.56 -17.92
CA TRP A 173 -1.83 22.60 -18.89
C TRP A 173 -0.66 23.50 -19.24
N ALA A 174 0.21 23.78 -18.25
CA ALA A 174 1.47 24.51 -18.41
C ALA A 174 1.38 25.80 -19.24
N GLY A 175 0.24 26.50 -19.20
CA GLY A 175 0.10 27.83 -19.79
C GLY A 175 0.84 28.88 -18.96
N PRO A 176 1.15 30.06 -19.53
CA PRO A 176 1.92 31.10 -18.84
C PRO A 176 1.36 31.48 -17.47
N ALA A 177 0.04 31.67 -17.37
CA ALA A 177 -0.63 32.00 -16.11
C ALA A 177 -0.59 30.84 -15.09
N GLN A 178 -0.65 29.59 -15.56
CA GLN A 178 -0.52 28.42 -14.68
C GLN A 178 0.90 28.31 -14.14
N ILE A 179 1.91 28.52 -15.00
CA ILE A 179 3.33 28.50 -14.60
C ILE A 179 3.60 29.57 -13.55
N GLU A 180 3.16 30.81 -13.77
CA GLU A 180 3.31 31.90 -12.80
C GLU A 180 2.68 31.54 -11.44
N ARG A 181 1.49 30.95 -11.45
CA ARG A 181 0.80 30.52 -10.23
C ARG A 181 1.53 29.37 -9.52
N LEU A 182 2.10 28.43 -10.28
CA LEU A 182 2.93 27.36 -9.72
C LEU A 182 4.21 27.91 -9.08
N GLN A 183 4.86 28.88 -9.72
CA GLN A 183 6.03 29.57 -9.17
C GLN A 183 5.68 30.32 -7.87
N ALA A 184 4.50 30.94 -7.79
CA ALA A 184 4.03 31.57 -6.56
C ALA A 184 3.86 30.57 -5.40
N PHE A 185 3.36 29.35 -5.66
CA PHE A 185 3.30 28.30 -4.64
C PHE A 185 4.68 27.88 -4.15
N VAL A 186 5.65 27.76 -5.06
CA VAL A 186 7.04 27.42 -4.70
C VAL A 186 7.69 28.54 -3.87
N ALA A 187 7.46 29.80 -4.25
CA ALA A 187 7.98 30.96 -3.55
C ALA A 187 7.40 31.10 -2.14
N ASN A 188 6.13 30.74 -1.93
CA ASN A 188 5.46 30.75 -0.64
C ASN A 188 5.65 29.44 0.15
N SER A 189 6.83 28.82 0.05
CA SER A 189 7.14 27.59 0.77
C SER A 189 7.12 27.83 2.28
N GLY A 190 6.37 27.00 3.02
CA GLY A 190 6.40 27.03 4.48
C GLY A 190 7.59 26.25 5.04
N ASP A 191 8.16 26.73 6.15
CA ASP A 191 9.29 26.09 6.84
C ASP A 191 8.89 24.83 7.62
N SER A 192 7.59 24.63 7.86
CA SER A 192 7.09 23.54 8.70
C SER A 192 6.66 22.33 7.87
N TYR A 193 7.31 21.20 8.10
CA TYR A 193 6.93 19.91 7.52
C TYR A 193 5.48 19.54 7.91
N GLY A 194 4.61 19.39 6.90
CA GLY A 194 3.19 19.08 7.08
C GLY A 194 2.24 20.29 7.05
N SER A 195 2.77 21.52 6.90
CA SER A 195 1.94 22.68 6.57
C SER A 195 1.39 22.59 5.14
N TRP A 196 0.31 23.33 4.88
CA TRP A 196 -0.26 23.39 3.54
C TRP A 196 0.71 24.04 2.55
N GLU A 197 1.39 25.09 2.99
CA GLU A 197 2.37 25.85 2.21
C GLU A 197 3.53 24.93 1.76
N TYR A 198 4.03 24.08 2.65
CA TYR A 198 5.04 23.08 2.33
C TYR A 198 4.54 22.06 1.30
N GLU A 199 3.32 21.51 1.49
CA GLU A 199 2.73 20.54 0.56
C GLU A 199 2.47 21.14 -0.82
N ALA A 200 1.92 22.37 -0.87
CA ALA A 200 1.62 23.08 -2.10
C ALA A 200 2.88 23.43 -2.89
N SER A 201 3.91 23.95 -2.20
CA SER A 201 5.23 24.21 -2.78
C SER A 201 5.83 22.95 -3.39
N LYS A 202 5.83 21.83 -2.65
CA LYS A 202 6.35 20.55 -3.12
C LYS A 202 5.59 20.02 -4.35
N ALA A 203 4.25 20.11 -4.34
CA ALA A 203 3.43 19.69 -5.47
C ALA A 203 3.70 20.56 -6.71
N ALA A 204 3.81 21.87 -6.53
CA ALA A 204 4.08 22.82 -7.62
C ALA A 204 5.49 22.64 -8.20
N ALA A 205 6.50 22.46 -7.36
CA ALA A 205 7.87 22.16 -7.80
C ALA A 205 7.93 20.89 -8.65
N LYS A 206 7.22 19.83 -8.23
CA LYS A 206 7.11 18.58 -9.01
C LYS A 206 6.42 18.79 -10.35
N ALA A 207 5.36 19.58 -10.38
CA ALA A 207 4.61 19.90 -11.60
C ALA A 207 5.49 20.66 -12.62
N LEU A 208 6.27 21.64 -12.15
CA LEU A 208 7.22 22.40 -12.98
C LEU A 208 8.37 21.53 -13.49
N ALA A 209 8.94 20.66 -12.64
CA ALA A 209 10.02 19.76 -13.04
C ALA A 209 9.63 18.84 -14.19
N ARG A 210 8.44 18.24 -14.12
CA ARG A 210 7.93 17.38 -15.20
C ARG A 210 7.76 18.12 -16.53
N LYS A 211 7.33 19.39 -16.51
CA LYS A 211 7.25 20.19 -17.74
C LYS A 211 8.63 20.42 -18.37
N ALA A 212 9.65 20.66 -17.54
CA ALA A 212 11.01 20.83 -18.03
C ALA A 212 11.56 19.55 -18.67
N GLU A 213 11.19 18.38 -18.14
CA GLU A 213 11.48 17.07 -18.75
C GLU A 213 10.77 16.94 -20.12
N ASP A 214 9.47 17.20 -20.18
CA ASP A 214 8.67 17.12 -21.41
C ASP A 214 9.19 18.07 -22.52
N ASP A 215 9.74 19.24 -22.16
CA ASP A 215 10.32 20.21 -23.09
C ASP A 215 11.74 19.84 -23.56
N SER A 216 12.45 19.03 -22.78
CA SER A 216 13.83 18.60 -23.10
C SER A 216 13.85 17.40 -24.06
N GLU A 217 12.72 16.71 -24.20
CA GLU A 217 12.54 15.56 -25.09
C GLU A 217 11.96 15.93 -26.48
N CYS A 218 11.61 17.21 -26.70
CA CYS A 218 11.16 17.76 -27.99
C CYS A 218 12.28 18.52 -28.73
#